data_AF-X1QE54-F1
#
_entry.id   AF-X1QE54-F1
#
_cell.length_a   1.000
_cell.length_b   1.000
_cell.length_c   1.000
_cell.angle_alpha   90.00
_cell.angle_beta   90.00
_cell.angle_gamma   90.00
#
_symmetry.space_group_name_H-M   'P 1'
#
loop_
_entity.id
_entity.type
_entity.pdbx_description
1 polymer ?
#
loop_
_entity_poly.entity_id
_entity_poly.type
_entity_poly.pdbx_seq_one_letter_code
_entity_poly.pdbx_strand_id
1 'polypeptide(L)'
;GFYERIADLCGCSRSVAKSIMLFAINAPSYTSLSSAVNLDKAKETKANLGRSEPEPILYDELKRQGLEPRNVVGTISEAHPTIAKYIFSGSAIRLMLTESDIVTTALLRLMELGIPALPVHDSLIVPKRHGGRVREVMEEAYRRHTGFSITVE
;
A
#
# COMPACT_ATOMS: atom_id res chain seq x y z
N GLY A 1 6.66 -11.83 -11.30
CA GLY A 1 5.83 -10.83 -10.60
C GLY A 1 6.52 -9.48 -10.60
N PHE A 2 5.77 -8.39 -10.39
CA PHE A 2 6.27 -7.01 -10.48
C PHE A 2 7.48 -6.75 -9.55
N TYR A 3 7.35 -7.10 -8.27
CA TYR A 3 8.41 -6.88 -7.28
C TYR A 3 9.61 -7.81 -7.41
N GLU A 4 9.47 -8.99 -8.04
CA GLU A 4 10.65 -9.82 -8.34
C GLU A 4 11.55 -9.12 -9.36
N ARG A 5 10.98 -8.57 -10.44
CA ARG A 5 11.78 -7.85 -11.44
C ARG A 5 12.46 -6.61 -10.87
N ILE A 6 11.78 -5.88 -9.97
CA ILE A 6 12.39 -4.73 -9.28
C ILE A 6 13.54 -5.20 -8.40
N ALA A 7 13.33 -6.27 -7.64
CA ALA A 7 14.35 -6.82 -6.76
C ALA A 7 15.61 -7.23 -7.55
N ASP A 8 15.44 -7.89 -8.69
CA ASP A 8 16.54 -8.27 -9.59
C ASP A 8 17.31 -7.03 -10.10
N LEU A 9 16.60 -5.98 -10.51
CA LEU A 9 17.21 -4.73 -10.98
C LEU A 9 17.99 -4.00 -9.88
N CYS A 10 17.45 -4.00 -8.65
CA CYS A 10 18.06 -3.35 -7.50
C CYS A 10 19.17 -4.20 -6.84
N GLY A 11 19.36 -5.46 -7.27
CA GLY A 11 20.23 -6.41 -6.61
C GLY A 11 19.82 -6.69 -5.16
N CYS A 12 18.52 -6.67 -4.87
CA CYS A 12 17.99 -6.76 -3.51
C CYS A 12 16.95 -7.87 -3.36
N SER A 13 16.51 -8.13 -2.12
CA SER A 13 15.39 -9.04 -1.89
C SER A 13 14.05 -8.41 -2.29
N ARG A 14 13.09 -9.26 -2.68
CA ARG A 14 11.71 -8.85 -2.95
C ARG A 14 11.05 -8.09 -1.78
N SER A 15 11.39 -8.45 -0.54
CA SER A 15 10.91 -7.75 0.67
C SER A 15 11.41 -6.31 0.70
N VAL A 16 12.71 -6.10 0.48
CA VAL A 16 13.35 -4.77 0.46
C VAL A 16 12.75 -3.90 -0.64
N ALA A 17 12.64 -4.41 -1.86
CA ALA A 17 12.05 -3.69 -2.98
C ALA A 17 10.62 -3.22 -2.68
N LYS A 18 9.79 -4.12 -2.12
CA LYS A 18 8.40 -3.83 -1.76
C LYS A 18 8.31 -2.75 -0.68
N SER A 19 9.06 -2.89 0.42
CA SER A 19 8.99 -1.97 1.55
C SER A 19 9.55 -0.59 1.21
N ILE A 20 10.63 -0.52 0.43
CA ILE A 20 11.17 0.76 -0.04
C ILE A 20 10.17 1.48 -0.94
N MET A 21 9.51 0.78 -1.87
CA MET A 21 8.49 1.40 -2.70
C MET A 21 7.34 1.96 -1.85
N LEU A 22 6.86 1.17 -0.88
CA LEU A 22 5.80 1.60 0.04
C LEU A 22 6.19 2.87 0.81
N PHE A 23 7.41 2.91 1.37
CA PHE A 23 7.87 4.10 2.09
C PHE A 23 8.14 5.28 1.16
N ALA A 24 8.65 5.06 -0.05
CA ALA A 24 8.94 6.14 -0.99
C ALA A 24 7.67 6.81 -1.54
N ILE A 25 6.60 6.04 -1.73
CA ILE A 25 5.28 6.57 -2.09
C ILE A 25 4.68 7.43 -0.97
N ASN A 26 4.89 7.03 0.30
CA ASN A 26 4.30 7.70 1.46
C ASN A 26 5.16 8.83 2.04
N ALA A 27 6.47 8.84 1.80
CA ALA A 27 7.36 9.90 2.24
C ALA A 27 7.25 11.13 1.30
N PRO A 28 7.47 12.36 1.80
CA PRO A 28 7.55 13.56 0.95
C PRO A 28 8.95 13.84 0.38
N SER A 29 9.98 13.08 0.79
CA SER A 29 11.37 13.29 0.33
C SER A 29 12.27 12.08 0.66
N TYR A 30 13.47 12.06 0.09
CA TYR A 30 14.52 11.10 0.45
C TYR A 30 14.92 11.16 1.93
N THR A 31 15.02 12.36 2.51
CA THR A 31 15.35 12.52 3.94
C THR A 31 14.26 11.89 4.81
N SER A 32 12.99 12.14 4.45
CA SER A 32 11.85 11.56 5.14
C SER A 32 11.74 10.04 4.95
N LEU A 33 12.17 9.51 3.80
CA LEU A 33 12.29 8.06 3.57
C LEU A 33 13.30 7.44 4.55
N SER A 34 14.51 7.99 4.65
CA SER A 34 15.52 7.48 5.59
C SER A 34 15.01 7.54 7.03
N SER A 35 14.33 8.62 7.41
CA SER A 35 13.67 8.72 8.72
C SER A 35 12.58 7.66 8.92
N ALA A 36 11.77 7.39 7.88
CA ALA A 36 10.73 6.36 7.93
C ALA A 36 11.32 4.95 8.11
N VAL A 37 12.40 4.61 7.40
CA VAL A 37 13.10 3.33 7.57
C VAL A 37 13.68 3.18 8.98
N ASN A 38 14.23 4.25 9.56
CA ASN A 38 14.74 4.22 10.94
C ASN A 38 13.61 4.10 11.98
N LEU A 39 12.48 4.77 11.75
CA LEU A 39 11.31 4.66 12.62
C LEU A 39 10.70 3.25 12.55
N ASP A 40 10.63 2.68 11.35
CA ASP A 40 10.20 1.31 11.10
C ASP A 40 11.08 0.31 11.86
N LYS A 41 12.41 0.47 11.81
CA LYS A 41 13.35 -0.32 12.62
C LYS A 41 12.97 -0.33 14.09
N ALA A 42 12.73 0.83 14.70
CA ALA A 42 12.39 0.92 16.11
C ALA A 42 11.04 0.23 16.42
N LYS A 43 10.06 0.38 15.53
CA LYS A 43 8.74 -0.25 15.66
C LYS A 43 8.83 -1.77 15.56
N GLU A 44 9.47 -2.29 14.51
CA GLU A 44 9.58 -3.73 14.27
C GLU A 44 10.47 -4.41 15.31
N THR A 45 11.55 -3.75 15.77
CA THR A 45 12.36 -4.26 16.90
C THR A 45 11.49 -4.46 18.14
N LYS A 46 10.63 -3.49 18.48
CA LYS A 46 9.72 -3.59 19.62
C LYS A 46 8.63 -4.65 19.41
N ALA A 47 8.06 -4.73 18.20
CA ALA A 47 7.03 -5.71 17.87
C ALA A 47 7.57 -7.15 17.93
N ASN A 48 8.77 -7.37 17.43
CA ASN A 48 9.44 -8.67 17.40
C ASN A 48 9.74 -9.26 18.79
N LEU A 49 9.81 -8.45 19.85
CA LEU A 49 9.97 -8.95 21.23
C LEU A 49 8.80 -9.83 21.69
N GLY A 50 7.61 -9.65 21.11
CA GLY A 50 6.40 -10.41 21.45
C GLY A 50 6.00 -11.46 20.41
N ARG A 51 6.77 -11.62 19.31
CA ARG A 51 6.44 -12.58 18.25
C ARG A 51 7.20 -13.88 18.46
N SER A 52 6.52 -15.01 18.29
CA SER A 52 7.17 -16.33 18.25
C SER A 52 8.13 -16.46 17.06
N GLU A 53 7.80 -15.81 15.94
CA GLU A 53 8.61 -15.75 14.73
C GLU A 53 8.85 -14.27 14.38
N PRO A 54 10.07 -13.74 14.59
CA PRO A 54 10.39 -12.36 14.27
C PRO A 54 10.31 -12.07 12.77
N GLU A 55 9.68 -10.96 12.42
CA GLU A 55 9.68 -10.44 11.04
C GLU A 55 11.02 -9.77 10.71
N PRO A 56 11.49 -9.83 9.45
CA PRO A 56 12.72 -9.15 9.05
C PRO A 56 12.58 -7.63 9.14
N ILE A 57 13.60 -6.98 9.69
CA ILE A 57 13.66 -5.52 9.82
C ILE A 57 14.32 -4.93 8.56
N LEU A 58 13.59 -4.08 7.83
CA LEU A 58 14.06 -3.49 6.57
C LEU A 58 15.44 -2.84 6.67
N TYR A 59 15.68 -2.07 7.74
CA TYR A 59 16.97 -1.41 7.97
C TYR A 59 18.13 -2.40 8.02
N ASP A 60 17.95 -3.52 8.72
CA ASP A 60 19.00 -4.52 8.87
C ASP A 60 19.21 -5.30 7.57
N GLU A 61 18.13 -5.53 6.80
CA GLU A 61 18.21 -6.12 5.45
C GLU A 61 18.98 -5.25 4.47
N LEU A 62 18.70 -3.93 4.45
CA LEU A 62 19.41 -2.96 3.62
C LEU A 62 20.91 -2.96 3.95
N LYS A 63 21.25 -2.91 5.24
CA LYS A 63 22.65 -2.96 5.69
C LYS A 63 23.34 -4.26 5.31
N ARG A 64 22.69 -5.41 5.50
CA ARG A 64 23.23 -6.73 5.12
C ARG A 64 23.52 -6.82 3.63
N GLN A 65 22.69 -6.18 2.81
CA GLN A 65 22.84 -6.15 1.35
C GLN A 65 23.73 -4.99 0.85
N GLY A 66 24.23 -4.12 1.74
CA GLY A 66 25.05 -2.97 1.36
C GLY A 66 24.29 -1.91 0.54
N LEU A 67 22.98 -1.79 0.75
CA LEU A 67 22.10 -0.94 -0.04
C LEU A 67 21.69 0.32 0.72
N GLU A 68 21.70 1.44 0.01
CA GLU A 68 21.12 2.70 0.47
C GLU A 68 19.68 2.86 -0.05
N PRO A 69 18.70 3.27 0.77
CA PRO A 69 17.31 3.48 0.35
C PRO A 69 17.18 4.35 -0.91
N ARG A 70 18.01 5.38 -1.01
CA ARG A 70 18.03 6.30 -2.15
C ARG A 70 18.38 5.60 -3.46
N ASN A 71 19.33 4.68 -3.44
CA ASN A 71 19.77 3.97 -4.65
C ASN A 71 18.66 3.04 -5.14
N VAL A 72 18.01 2.32 -4.23
CA VAL A 72 16.87 1.45 -4.55
C VAL A 72 15.72 2.27 -5.18
N VAL A 73 15.38 3.43 -4.61
CA VAL A 73 14.36 4.32 -5.19
C VAL A 73 14.79 4.86 -6.56
N GLY A 74 16.07 5.21 -6.74
CA GLY A 74 16.62 5.64 -8.02
C GLY A 74 16.40 4.58 -9.11
N THR A 75 16.82 3.34 -8.85
CA THR A 75 16.63 2.21 -9.76
C THR A 75 15.16 1.95 -10.06
N ILE A 76 14.27 2.01 -9.06
CA ILE A 76 12.82 1.88 -9.26
C ILE A 76 12.29 2.97 -10.20
N SER A 77 12.73 4.21 -9.99
CA SER A 77 12.29 5.38 -10.75
C SER A 77 12.74 5.31 -12.20
N GLU A 78 13.98 4.86 -12.45
CA GLU A 78 14.52 4.63 -13.80
C GLU A 78 13.79 3.50 -14.52
N ALA A 79 13.51 2.40 -13.82
CA ALA A 79 12.78 1.27 -14.38
C ALA A 79 11.30 1.56 -14.66
N HIS A 80 10.70 2.52 -13.94
CA HIS A 80 9.27 2.85 -14.04
C HIS A 80 9.02 4.35 -14.19
N PRO A 81 9.41 4.96 -15.34
CA PRO A 81 9.33 6.40 -15.53
C PRO A 81 7.90 6.95 -15.42
N THR A 82 6.88 6.14 -15.75
CA THR A 82 5.46 6.52 -15.65
C THR A 82 5.02 6.84 -14.22
N ILE A 83 5.55 6.10 -13.24
CA ILE A 83 5.17 6.28 -11.82
C ILE A 83 6.21 7.08 -11.02
N ALA A 84 7.42 7.24 -11.55
CA ALA A 84 8.52 7.96 -10.90
C ALA A 84 8.11 9.36 -10.43
N LYS A 85 7.32 10.08 -11.25
CA LYS A 85 6.80 11.42 -10.92
C LYS A 85 5.85 11.45 -9.71
N TYR A 86 5.31 10.31 -9.29
CA TYR A 86 4.42 10.21 -8.13
C TYR A 86 5.18 9.83 -6.85
N ILE A 87 6.42 9.34 -6.95
CA ILE A 87 7.27 9.08 -5.79
C ILE A 87 7.63 10.43 -5.14
N PHE A 88 7.51 10.52 -3.82
CA PHE A 88 7.69 11.77 -3.05
C PHE A 88 6.75 12.93 -3.39
N SER A 89 5.73 12.71 -4.22
CA SER A 89 4.81 13.78 -4.66
C SER A 89 3.67 14.07 -3.67
N GLY A 90 3.51 13.23 -2.64
CA GLY A 90 2.33 13.26 -1.76
C GLY A 90 1.05 12.68 -2.40
N SER A 91 1.13 12.09 -3.60
CA SER A 91 -0.01 11.45 -4.27
C SER A 91 -0.66 10.34 -3.45
N ALA A 92 0.09 9.65 -2.57
CA ALA A 92 -0.46 8.62 -1.68
C ALA A 92 -1.65 9.11 -0.85
N ILE A 93 -1.54 10.32 -0.28
CA ILE A 93 -2.62 10.91 0.54
C ILE A 93 -3.87 11.13 -0.31
N ARG A 94 -3.71 11.63 -1.54
CA ARG A 94 -4.83 11.84 -2.45
C ARG A 94 -5.52 10.53 -2.83
N LEU A 95 -4.74 9.48 -3.09
CA LEU A 95 -5.27 8.16 -3.40
C LEU A 95 -6.04 7.58 -2.19
N MET A 96 -5.50 7.70 -0.98
CA MET A 96 -6.20 7.27 0.24
C MET A 96 -7.52 8.02 0.47
N LEU A 97 -7.57 9.31 0.14
CA LEU A 97 -8.82 10.08 0.19
C LEU A 97 -9.83 9.54 -0.83
N THR A 98 -9.41 9.30 -2.08
CA THR A 98 -10.28 8.70 -3.09
C THR A 98 -10.78 7.30 -2.68
N GLU A 99 -9.92 6.47 -2.10
CA GLU A 99 -10.31 5.16 -1.56
C GLU A 99 -11.38 5.30 -0.47
N SER A 100 -11.20 6.25 0.47
CA SER A 100 -12.18 6.55 1.52
C SER A 100 -13.52 7.03 0.95
N ASP A 101 -13.50 7.87 -0.10
CA ASP A 101 -14.72 8.36 -0.76
C ASP A 101 -15.50 7.22 -1.45
N ILE A 102 -14.78 6.27 -2.07
CA ILE A 102 -15.36 5.07 -2.67
C ILE A 102 -16.07 4.23 -1.61
N VAL A 103 -15.37 3.90 -0.52
CA VAL A 103 -15.93 3.09 0.58
C VAL A 103 -17.12 3.80 1.21
N THR A 104 -17.02 5.11 1.45
CA THR A 104 -18.11 5.91 2.01
C THR A 104 -19.35 5.91 1.12
N THR A 105 -19.16 6.04 -0.21
CA THR A 105 -20.25 5.98 -1.18
C THR A 105 -20.93 4.60 -1.18
N ALA A 106 -20.15 3.53 -1.12
CA ALA A 106 -20.67 2.17 -1.03
C ALA A 106 -21.46 1.97 0.28
N LEU A 107 -20.94 2.42 1.42
CA LEU A 107 -21.61 2.31 2.72
C LEU A 107 -22.96 3.03 2.73
N LEU A 108 -23.02 4.27 2.27
CA LEU A 108 -24.27 5.04 2.20
C LEU A 108 -25.30 4.31 1.33
N ARG A 109 -24.87 3.74 0.20
CA ARG A 109 -25.76 2.97 -0.67
C ARG A 109 -26.25 1.68 -0.01
N LEU A 110 -25.40 0.97 0.73
CA LEU A 110 -25.79 -0.23 1.47
C LEU A 110 -26.78 0.10 2.59
N MET A 111 -26.59 1.23 3.27
CA MET A 111 -27.53 1.73 4.29
C MET A 111 -28.92 2.00 3.70
N GLU A 112 -29.01 2.65 2.53
CA GLU A 112 -30.29 2.85 1.82
C GLU A 112 -30.98 1.53 1.45
N LEU A 113 -30.21 0.49 1.17
CA LEU A 113 -30.70 -0.85 0.83
C LEU A 113 -31.02 -1.70 2.08
N GLY A 114 -30.81 -1.17 3.29
CA GLY A 114 -31.00 -1.92 4.53
C GLY A 114 -29.99 -3.06 4.73
N ILE A 115 -28.83 -3.00 4.07
CA ILE A 115 -27.77 -4.00 4.16
C ILE A 115 -26.74 -3.54 5.20
N PRO A 116 -26.56 -4.26 6.32
CA PRO A 116 -25.54 -3.92 7.29
C PRO A 116 -24.15 -4.21 6.73
N ALA A 117 -23.24 -3.25 6.87
CA ALA A 117 -21.85 -3.35 6.47
C ALA A 117 -20.94 -2.65 7.49
N LEU A 118 -19.83 -3.29 7.85
CA LEU A 118 -18.80 -2.72 8.71
C LEU A 118 -17.53 -2.46 7.87
N PRO A 119 -17.10 -1.20 7.70
CA PRO A 119 -15.88 -0.90 6.97
C PRO A 119 -14.62 -1.26 7.76
N VAL A 120 -13.65 -1.84 7.07
CA VAL A 120 -12.28 -2.12 7.55
C VAL A 120 -11.33 -1.71 6.43
N HIS A 121 -10.76 -0.51 6.53
CA HIS A 121 -9.97 0.10 5.45
C HIS A 121 -10.75 0.13 4.12
N ASP A 122 -10.26 -0.55 3.10
CA ASP A 122 -10.84 -0.69 1.75
C ASP A 122 -11.83 -1.87 1.63
N SER A 123 -12.02 -2.62 2.72
CA SER A 123 -12.84 -3.83 2.76
C SER A 123 -14.13 -3.64 3.56
N LEU A 124 -15.16 -4.41 3.24
CA LEU A 124 -16.44 -4.40 3.95
C LEU A 124 -16.76 -5.78 4.54
N ILE A 125 -17.03 -5.83 5.84
CA ILE A 125 -17.57 -7.03 6.49
C ILE A 125 -19.09 -6.99 6.38
N VAL A 126 -19.66 -8.01 5.74
CA VAL A 126 -21.10 -8.09 5.42
C VAL A 126 -21.66 -9.51 5.64
N PRO A 127 -22.97 -9.66 5.87
CA PRO A 127 -23.60 -10.98 5.86
C PRO A 127 -23.44 -11.66 4.49
N LYS A 128 -22.97 -12.91 4.47
CA LYS A 128 -22.67 -13.67 3.24
C LYS A 128 -23.80 -13.63 2.18
N ARG A 129 -25.06 -13.66 2.62
CA ARG A 129 -26.25 -13.59 1.74
C ARG A 129 -26.30 -12.32 0.87
N HIS A 130 -25.65 -11.24 1.28
CA HIS A 130 -25.62 -9.97 0.56
C HIS A 130 -24.35 -9.79 -0.29
N GLY A 131 -23.43 -10.77 -0.29
CA GLY A 131 -22.12 -10.63 -0.95
C GLY A 131 -22.20 -10.18 -2.41
N GLY A 132 -23.06 -10.80 -3.22
CA GLY A 132 -23.25 -10.40 -4.61
C GLY A 132 -23.68 -8.94 -4.76
N ARG A 133 -24.68 -8.51 -3.98
CA ARG A 133 -25.18 -7.13 -4.01
C ARG A 133 -24.15 -6.13 -3.50
N VAL A 134 -23.35 -6.50 -2.50
CA VAL A 134 -22.29 -5.66 -1.96
C VAL A 134 -21.19 -5.45 -2.99
N ARG A 135 -20.78 -6.51 -3.71
CA ARG A 135 -19.81 -6.37 -4.81
C ARG A 135 -20.30 -5.41 -5.88
N GLU A 136 -21.54 -5.56 -6.34
CA GLU A 136 -22.13 -4.64 -7.33
C GLU A 136 -22.06 -3.17 -6.85
N VAL A 137 -22.43 -2.92 -5.58
CA VAL A 137 -22.39 -1.57 -5.00
C VAL A 137 -20.95 -1.04 -4.90
N MET A 138 -19.98 -1.88 -4.52
CA MET A 138 -18.57 -1.48 -4.46
C MET A 138 -17.99 -1.21 -5.85
N GLU A 139 -18.31 -2.05 -6.85
CA GLU A 139 -17.91 -1.85 -8.25
C GLU A 139 -18.50 -0.57 -8.84
N GLU A 140 -19.79 -0.30 -8.58
CA GLU A 140 -20.47 0.93 -8.98
C GLU A 140 -19.83 2.17 -8.33
N ALA A 141 -19.55 2.12 -7.03
CA ALA A 141 -18.90 3.20 -6.31
C ALA A 141 -17.48 3.44 -6.85
N TYR A 142 -16.70 2.39 -7.07
CA TYR A 142 -15.35 2.48 -7.63
C TYR A 142 -15.39 3.12 -9.03
N ARG A 143 -16.27 2.65 -9.91
CA ARG A 143 -16.43 3.19 -11.27
C ARG A 143 -16.88 4.64 -11.26
N ARG A 144 -17.73 5.04 -10.31
CA ARG A 144 -18.18 6.43 -10.17
C ARG A 144 -17.04 7.40 -9.85
N HIS A 145 -16.11 7.01 -8.98
CA HIS A 145 -15.01 7.87 -8.53
C HIS A 145 -13.79 7.81 -9.45
N THR A 146 -13.53 6.67 -10.09
CA THR A 146 -12.30 6.45 -10.87
C THR A 146 -12.52 6.41 -12.38
N GLY A 147 -13.75 6.11 -12.83
CA GLY A 147 -14.06 5.82 -14.23
C GLY A 147 -13.65 4.42 -14.69
N PHE A 148 -13.00 3.62 -13.85
CA PHE A 148 -12.53 2.28 -14.18
C PHE A 148 -13.46 1.19 -13.61
N SER A 149 -13.41 0.01 -14.23
CA SER A 149 -14.11 -1.18 -13.72
C SER A 149 -13.10 -2.13 -13.10
N ILE A 150 -13.47 -2.72 -11.97
CA ILE A 150 -12.68 -3.72 -11.25
C ILE A 150 -13.56 -4.93 -10.92
N THR A 151 -12.92 -6.01 -10.50
CA THR A 151 -13.58 -7.13 -9.83
C THR A 151 -13.39 -6.97 -8.34
N VAL A 152 -14.49 -6.97 -7.58
CA VAL A 152 -14.45 -7.01 -6.12
C VAL A 152 -14.52 -8.48 -5.67
N GLU A 153 -13.70 -8.88 -4.70
CA GLU A 153 -13.65 -10.26 -4.19
C GLU A 153 -14.72 -10.53 -3.11
#